data_AF-A0A2G4HZ86-F1
#
_entry.id   AF-A0A2G4HZ86-F1
#
_cell.length_a   1.000
_cell.length_b   1.000
_cell.length_c   1.000
_cell.angle_alpha   90.00
_cell.angle_beta   90.00
_cell.angle_gamma   90.00
#
_symmetry.space_group_name_H-M   'P 1'
#
loop_
_entity.id
_entity.type
_entity.pdbx_description
1 polymer ?
#
loop_
_entity_poly.entity_id
_entity_poly.type
_entity_poly.pdbx_seq_one_letter_code
_entity_poly.pdbx_strand_id
1 'polypeptide(L)'
;MAPSRFAASILTCVLLLPLSGGWAKDSLPVEPDLATRIEEHYDQEARLFLMLYALHGDGHVDYVTGRIVHESAKNTYGNPVYRTEAYPLFYWWNHTMYNDPEQDGVNGNERVYQENMDFDLSRYNSCGLNGQPC
;
A
#
# COMPACT_ATOMS: atom_id res chain seq x y z
N MET A 1 69.24 -2.98 -41.08
CA MET A 1 68.93 -4.40 -41.41
C MET A 1 68.26 -5.00 -40.19
N ALA A 2 67.16 -5.73 -40.39
CA ALA A 2 66.16 -6.23 -39.42
C ALA A 2 65.10 -5.21 -38.90
N PRO A 3 63.80 -5.45 -39.16
CA PRO A 3 62.65 -4.58 -38.85
C PRO A 3 61.81 -5.10 -37.66
N SER A 4 60.82 -4.36 -37.16
CA SER A 4 59.50 -4.90 -36.74
C SER A 4 58.62 -3.81 -36.11
N ARG A 5 57.66 -3.26 -36.85
CA ARG A 5 56.20 -3.55 -36.83
C ARG A 5 55.41 -2.82 -35.73
N PHE A 6 54.68 -1.81 -36.19
CA PHE A 6 53.50 -1.23 -35.58
C PHE A 6 52.54 -2.30 -35.03
N ALA A 7 52.07 -2.11 -33.80
CA ALA A 7 50.84 -2.71 -33.31
C ALA A 7 50.16 -1.73 -32.36
N ALA A 8 49.33 -0.87 -32.94
CA ALA A 8 48.30 -0.15 -32.20
C ALA A 8 47.30 -1.18 -31.64
N SER A 9 47.16 -1.26 -30.32
CA SER A 9 46.04 -1.96 -29.69
C SER A 9 45.15 -0.92 -29.03
N ILE A 10 44.16 -0.46 -29.80
CA ILE A 10 42.96 0.18 -29.28
C ILE A 10 42.07 -0.97 -28.80
N LEU A 11 42.13 -1.28 -27.50
CA LEU A 11 41.18 -2.22 -26.90
C LEU A 11 40.09 -1.41 -26.19
N THR A 12 39.05 -1.14 -26.97
CA THR A 12 37.78 -0.53 -26.59
C THR A 12 37.06 -1.48 -25.63
N CYS A 13 37.21 -1.29 -24.31
CA CYS A 13 36.39 -2.00 -23.33
C CYS A 13 35.10 -1.19 -23.12
N VAL A 14 34.12 -1.52 -23.94
CA VAL A 14 32.74 -1.01 -23.90
C VAL A 14 32.14 -1.22 -22.51
N LEU A 15 31.80 -0.10 -21.87
CA LEU A 15 30.67 0.10 -20.96
C LEU A 15 30.12 -1.16 -20.26
N LEU A 16 30.69 -1.48 -19.10
CA LEU A 16 29.97 -2.19 -18.03
C LEU A 16 28.97 -1.22 -17.40
N LEU A 17 27.89 -0.90 -18.13
CA LEU A 17 26.68 -0.39 -17.50
C LEU A 17 26.10 -1.55 -16.71
N PRO A 18 25.92 -1.44 -15.38
CA PRO A 18 25.10 -2.40 -14.68
C PRO A 18 23.73 -2.33 -15.33
N LEU A 19 23.31 -3.47 -15.86
CA LEU A 19 21.95 -3.73 -16.28
C LEU A 19 21.08 -3.24 -15.12
N SER A 20 20.43 -2.09 -15.31
CA SER A 20 19.47 -1.55 -14.36
C SER A 20 18.49 -2.67 -14.11
N GLY A 21 18.60 -3.29 -12.94
CA GLY A 21 17.70 -4.35 -12.52
C GLY A 21 16.31 -3.80 -12.73
N GLY A 22 15.58 -4.42 -13.66
CA GLY A 22 14.13 -4.25 -13.69
C GLY A 22 13.68 -4.71 -12.31
N TRP A 23 13.44 -3.75 -11.41
CA TRP A 23 12.81 -4.03 -10.14
C TRP A 23 11.54 -4.78 -10.51
N ALA A 24 11.47 -6.05 -10.10
CA ALA A 24 10.21 -6.75 -10.08
C ALA A 24 9.29 -5.82 -9.30
N LYS A 25 8.24 -5.30 -9.96
CA LYS A 25 7.21 -4.54 -9.27
C LYS A 25 6.62 -5.54 -8.31
N ASP A 26 6.96 -5.42 -7.03
CA ASP A 26 6.47 -6.36 -6.04
C ASP A 26 4.95 -6.37 -6.13
N SER A 27 4.38 -7.56 -6.27
CA SER A 27 2.93 -7.74 -6.35
C SER A 27 2.32 -7.34 -5.01
N LEU A 28 1.15 -6.69 -5.05
CA LEU A 28 0.36 -6.41 -3.86
C LEU A 28 0.21 -7.71 -3.05
N PRO A 29 0.64 -7.76 -1.78
CA PRO A 29 0.48 -8.95 -0.97
C PRO A 29 -0.98 -9.11 -0.54
N VAL A 30 -1.37 -10.37 -0.30
CA VAL A 30 -2.68 -10.74 0.23
C VAL A 30 -2.94 -10.05 1.58
N GLU A 31 -4.22 -9.83 1.90
CA GLU A 31 -4.61 -9.20 3.16
C GLU A 31 -3.95 -9.93 4.37
N PRO A 32 -3.29 -9.18 5.27
CA PRO A 32 -2.57 -9.75 6.41
C PRO A 32 -3.48 -10.36 7.48
N ASP A 33 -2.89 -11.16 8.37
CA ASP A 33 -3.59 -11.71 9.53
C ASP A 33 -3.94 -10.61 10.56
N LEU A 34 -5.03 -10.82 11.30
CA LEU A 34 -5.49 -9.88 12.33
C LEU A 34 -4.45 -9.64 13.43
N ALA A 35 -3.49 -10.57 13.65
CA ALA A 35 -2.42 -10.41 14.61
C ALA A 35 -1.42 -9.30 14.26
N THR A 36 -1.29 -8.91 12.99
CA THR A 36 -0.42 -7.80 12.56
C THR A 36 -1.15 -6.45 12.55
N ARG A 37 -2.46 -6.45 12.82
CA ARG A 37 -3.27 -5.25 12.86
C ARG A 37 -3.01 -4.47 14.13
N ILE A 38 -2.67 -3.19 13.97
CA ILE A 38 -2.30 -2.32 15.08
C ILE A 38 -3.35 -1.24 15.35
N GLU A 39 -4.14 -0.87 14.36
CA GLU A 39 -5.17 0.17 14.50
C GLU A 39 -6.38 -0.08 13.59
N GLU A 40 -7.56 0.30 14.09
CA GLU A 40 -8.81 0.34 13.35
C GLU A 40 -9.34 1.78 13.38
N HIS A 41 -9.73 2.30 12.22
CA HIS A 41 -10.27 3.65 12.13
C HIS A 41 -11.55 3.67 11.31
N TYR A 42 -12.60 4.29 11.86
CA TYR A 42 -13.85 4.46 11.15
C TYR A 42 -14.01 5.91 10.70
N ASP A 43 -14.07 6.11 9.38
CA ASP A 43 -14.48 7.36 8.78
C ASP A 43 -15.98 7.35 8.52
N GLN A 44 -16.71 8.16 9.29
CA GLN A 44 -18.15 8.30 9.16
C GLN A 44 -18.57 8.99 7.86
N GLU A 45 -17.78 9.94 7.36
CA GLU A 45 -18.13 10.73 6.18
C GLU A 45 -17.97 9.89 4.91
N ALA A 46 -16.84 9.21 4.77
CA ALA A 46 -16.59 8.32 3.64
C ALA A 46 -17.27 6.95 3.81
N ARG A 47 -17.82 6.65 5.00
CA ARG A 47 -18.31 5.32 5.40
C ARG A 47 -17.27 4.22 5.17
N LEU A 48 -16.03 4.50 5.53
CA LEU A 48 -14.91 3.59 5.38
C LEU A 48 -14.47 3.07 6.75
N PHE A 49 -14.21 1.78 6.83
CA PHE A 49 -13.52 1.14 7.93
C PHE A 49 -12.12 0.78 7.48
N LEU A 50 -11.14 1.46 8.06
CA LEU A 50 -9.74 1.31 7.77
C LEU A 50 -9.10 0.35 8.77
N MET A 51 -8.31 -0.59 8.27
CA MET A 51 -7.49 -1.46 9.09
C MET A 51 -6.03 -1.24 8.74
N LEU A 52 -5.24 -0.89 9.75
CA LEU A 52 -3.83 -0.55 9.61
C LEU A 52 -3.00 -1.68 10.21
N TYR A 53 -2.04 -2.16 9.45
CA TYR A 53 -1.21 -3.31 9.79
C TYR A 53 0.27 -2.90 9.83
N ALA A 54 1.03 -3.58 10.70
CA ALA A 54 2.47 -3.51 10.78
C ALA A 54 3.04 -4.91 10.51
N LEU A 55 3.34 -5.21 9.24
CA LEU A 55 3.79 -6.53 8.80
C LEU A 55 5.11 -6.94 9.43
N HIS A 56 5.98 -5.96 9.72
CA HIS A 56 7.28 -6.19 10.34
C HIS A 56 7.22 -6.28 11.88
N GLY A 57 6.08 -5.97 12.49
CA GLY A 57 5.91 -6.00 13.95
C GLY A 57 6.69 -4.92 14.70
N ASP A 58 7.17 -3.89 14.01
CA ASP A 58 7.87 -2.73 14.58
C ASP A 58 6.92 -1.60 15.03
N GLY A 59 5.62 -1.79 14.80
CA GLY A 59 4.57 -0.82 15.11
C GLY A 59 4.41 0.28 14.06
N HIS A 60 5.13 0.20 12.94
CA HIS A 60 4.96 1.11 11.81
C HIS A 60 3.94 0.56 10.81
N VAL A 61 3.03 1.43 10.37
CA VAL A 61 2.02 1.08 9.38
C VAL A 61 2.67 0.93 8.01
N ASP A 62 2.60 -0.26 7.44
CA ASP A 62 3.17 -0.60 6.14
C ASP A 62 2.15 -1.26 5.20
N TYR A 63 0.96 -1.57 5.69
CA TYR A 63 -0.17 -2.07 4.91
C TYR A 63 -1.49 -1.53 5.47
N VAL A 64 -2.38 -1.06 4.59
CA VAL A 64 -3.70 -0.54 4.99
C VAL A 64 -4.78 -1.10 4.06
N THR A 65 -5.92 -1.47 4.63
CA THR A 65 -7.14 -1.79 3.88
C THR A 65 -8.25 -0.81 4.20
N GLY A 66 -9.09 -0.49 3.21
CA GLY A 66 -10.30 0.30 3.43
C GLY A 66 -11.54 -0.45 2.94
N ARG A 67 -12.46 -0.76 3.85
CA ARG A 67 -13.73 -1.46 3.55
C ARG A 67 -14.92 -0.53 3.67
N ILE A 68 -15.90 -0.71 2.79
CA ILE A 68 -17.16 0.04 2.88
C ILE A 68 -17.96 -0.47 4.08
N VAL A 69 -18.53 0.44 4.87
CA VAL A 69 -19.43 0.13 5.98
C VAL A 69 -20.88 0.29 5.53
N HIS A 70 -21.69 -0.76 5.63
CA HIS A 70 -23.13 -0.75 5.30
C HIS A 70 -24.00 -0.25 6.45
N GLU A 71 -23.69 -0.72 7.65
CA GLU A 71 -24.46 -0.41 8.84
C GLU A 71 -23.50 -0.18 10.01
N SER A 72 -23.77 0.86 10.80
CA SER A 72 -23.14 1.07 12.09
C SER A 72 -24.19 0.91 13.18
N ALA A 73 -23.87 0.10 14.18
CA ALA A 73 -24.72 -0.14 15.34
C ALA A 73 -23.91 0.01 16.62
N LYS A 74 -24.59 -0.01 17.76
CA LYS A 74 -23.94 -0.15 19.07
C LYS A 74 -24.35 -1.48 19.68
N ASN A 75 -23.40 -2.20 20.27
CA ASN A 75 -23.71 -3.40 21.03
C ASN A 75 -24.39 -3.03 22.37
N THR A 76 -24.76 -4.04 23.15
CA THR A 76 -25.41 -3.86 24.47
C THR A 76 -24.58 -3.05 25.47
N TYR A 77 -23.26 -2.99 25.28
CA TYR A 77 -22.33 -2.23 26.13
C TYR A 77 -22.03 -0.83 25.58
N GLY A 78 -22.67 -0.43 24.48
CA GLY A 78 -22.48 0.87 23.83
C GLY A 78 -21.28 0.95 22.88
N ASN A 79 -20.53 -0.14 22.68
CA ASN A 79 -19.39 -0.15 21.77
C ASN A 79 -19.89 -0.14 20.32
N PRO A 80 -19.24 0.62 19.43
CA PRO A 80 -19.60 0.60 18.02
C PRO A 80 -19.33 -0.77 17.40
N VAL A 81 -20.22 -1.19 16.51
CA VAL A 81 -20.11 -2.40 15.70
C VAL A 81 -20.37 -2.00 14.26
N TYR A 82 -19.39 -2.25 13.39
CA TYR A 82 -19.46 -1.91 11.98
C TYR A 82 -19.68 -3.18 11.16
N ARG A 83 -20.73 -3.18 10.32
CA ARG A 83 -20.92 -4.20 9.29
C ARG A 83 -20.23 -3.74 8.02
N THR A 84 -19.08 -4.32 7.73
CA THR A 84 -18.30 -4.01 6.54
C THR A 84 -18.62 -4.94 5.39
N GLU A 85 -18.26 -4.54 4.17
CA GLU A 85 -18.05 -5.49 3.08
C GLU A 85 -17.03 -6.57 3.44
N ALA A 86 -17.13 -7.70 2.74
CA ALA A 86 -16.22 -8.83 2.95
C ALA A 86 -14.79 -8.48 2.52
N TYR A 87 -14.66 -7.78 1.39
CA TYR A 87 -13.37 -7.43 0.80
C TYR A 87 -13.14 -5.91 0.75
N PRO A 88 -11.88 -5.46 0.86
CA PRO A 88 -11.51 -4.05 0.72
C PRO A 88 -11.89 -3.44 -0.63
N LEU A 89 -12.23 -2.15 -0.60
CA LEU A 89 -12.35 -1.31 -1.79
C LEU A 89 -10.96 -0.87 -2.31
N PHE A 90 -10.01 -0.71 -1.39
CA PHE A 90 -8.65 -0.35 -1.72
C PHE A 90 -7.65 -0.92 -0.70
N TYR A 91 -6.41 -0.98 -1.17
CA TYR A 91 -5.22 -1.33 -0.40
C TYR A 91 -4.21 -0.19 -0.52
N TRP A 92 -3.46 0.07 0.53
CA TRP A 92 -2.23 0.85 0.45
C TRP A 92 -1.08 -0.03 0.93
N TRP A 93 -0.06 -0.15 0.11
CA TRP A 93 1.12 -0.94 0.40
C TRP A 93 2.32 -0.40 -0.38
N ASN A 94 3.49 -0.38 0.25
CA ASN A 94 4.75 0.05 -0.38
C ASN A 94 4.61 1.41 -1.11
N HIS A 95 4.06 2.40 -0.40
CA HIS A 95 3.78 3.75 -0.91
C HIS A 95 2.90 3.79 -2.17
N THR A 96 2.10 2.74 -2.41
CA THR A 96 1.22 2.63 -3.57
C THR A 96 -0.20 2.31 -3.12
N MET A 97 -1.15 3.07 -3.64
CA MET A 97 -2.57 2.84 -3.45
C MET A 97 -3.12 2.03 -4.62
N TYR A 98 -3.79 0.94 -4.31
CA TYR A 98 -4.44 0.03 -5.24
C TYR A 98 -5.95 0.07 -5.01
N ASN A 99 -6.72 0.20 -6.08
CA ASN A 99 -8.17 0.02 -6.05
C ASN A 99 -8.50 -1.42 -6.45
N ASP A 100 -9.42 -2.03 -5.74
CA ASP A 100 -10.05 -3.31 -6.10
C ASP A 100 -11.42 -3.01 -6.72
N PRO A 101 -11.56 -3.05 -8.06
CA PRO A 101 -12.81 -2.70 -8.71
C PRO A 101 -13.89 -3.76 -8.54
N GLU A 102 -13.49 -5.03 -8.33
CA GLU A 102 -14.40 -6.16 -8.23
C GLU A 102 -14.72 -6.50 -6.77
N GLN A 103 -13.96 -5.93 -5.83
CA GLN A 103 -14.07 -6.15 -4.39
C GLN A 103 -14.08 -7.65 -4.08
N ASP A 104 -13.11 -8.37 -4.64
CA ASP A 104 -12.99 -9.82 -4.53
C ASP A 104 -11.67 -10.26 -3.88
N GLY A 105 -10.94 -9.30 -3.30
CA GLY A 105 -9.70 -9.57 -2.59
C GLY A 105 -8.50 -9.54 -3.52
N VAL A 106 -7.30 -9.64 -2.95
CA VAL A 106 -6.05 -9.63 -3.74
C VAL A 106 -5.95 -10.89 -4.61
N ASN A 107 -6.20 -10.74 -5.90
CA ASN A 107 -6.11 -11.80 -6.90
C ASN A 107 -5.37 -11.39 -8.19
N GLY A 108 -4.91 -10.13 -8.26
CA GLY A 108 -4.13 -9.59 -9.37
C GLY A 108 -4.95 -8.79 -10.39
N ASN A 109 -6.25 -8.61 -10.19
CA ASN A 109 -7.07 -7.68 -10.97
C ASN A 109 -7.01 -6.23 -10.42
N GLU A 110 -6.35 -6.02 -9.27
CA GLU A 110 -6.27 -4.73 -8.59
C GLU A 110 -5.50 -3.71 -9.43
N ARG A 111 -5.98 -2.47 -9.41
CA ARG A 111 -5.47 -1.38 -10.25
C ARG A 111 -4.70 -0.39 -9.39
N VAL A 112 -3.50 -0.05 -9.83
CA VAL A 112 -2.76 1.08 -9.25
C VAL A 112 -3.57 2.36 -9.44
N TYR A 113 -3.97 2.96 -8.33
CA TYR A 113 -4.64 4.26 -8.30
C TYR A 113 -3.60 5.39 -8.25
N GLN A 114 -2.61 5.27 -7.36
CA GLN A 114 -1.56 6.27 -7.19
C GLN A 114 -0.29 5.64 -6.60
N GLU A 115 0.87 5.96 -7.17
CA GLU A 115 2.19 5.54 -6.68
C GLU A 115 2.89 6.69 -5.93
N ASN A 116 3.91 6.34 -5.14
CA ASN A 116 4.77 7.27 -4.40
C ASN A 116 3.99 8.19 -3.46
N MET A 117 3.02 7.64 -2.72
CA MET A 117 2.25 8.37 -1.73
C MET A 117 2.38 7.76 -0.35
N ASP A 118 2.55 8.61 0.65
CA ASP A 118 2.47 8.20 2.05
C ASP A 118 1.01 8.08 2.49
N PHE A 119 0.75 7.13 3.38
CA PHE A 119 -0.57 7.02 3.98
C PHE A 119 -0.72 8.07 5.08
N ASP A 120 -1.71 8.95 4.91
CA ASP A 120 -2.06 9.96 5.90
C ASP A 120 -3.45 9.67 6.48
N LEU A 121 -3.46 9.06 7.67
CA LEU A 121 -4.68 8.73 8.40
C LEU A 121 -5.52 9.97 8.74
N SER A 122 -4.89 11.15 8.87
CA SER A 122 -5.59 12.38 9.25
C SER A 122 -6.62 12.81 8.21
N ARG A 123 -6.48 12.36 6.96
CA ARG A 123 -7.43 12.60 5.87
C ARG A 123 -8.77 11.89 6.05
N TYR A 124 -8.83 10.89 6.93
CA TYR A 124 -10.01 10.06 7.18
C TYR A 124 -10.70 10.42 8.51
N ASN A 125 -10.32 11.52 9.13
CA ASN A 125 -10.93 12.00 10.37
C ASN A 125 -12.17 12.85 10.09
N SER A 126 -13.33 12.33 10.47
CA SER A 126 -14.63 13.00 10.31
C SER A 126 -14.79 14.27 11.17
N CYS A 127 -13.95 14.50 12.19
CA CYS A 127 -14.04 15.67 13.09
C CYS A 127 -13.10 16.84 12.72
N GLY A 128 -12.58 16.89 11.50
CA GLY A 128 -11.60 17.91 11.09
C GLY A 128 -12.17 19.10 10.32
N LEU A 129 -13.28 18.92 9.60
CA LEU A 129 -13.67 19.87 8.55
C LEU A 129 -14.28 21.19 9.06
N ASN A 130 -14.67 21.28 10.34
CA ASN A 130 -15.28 22.49 10.91
C ASN A 130 -14.82 22.85 12.34
N GLY A 131 -13.69 22.32 12.81
CA GLY A 131 -13.15 22.67 14.14
C GLY A 131 -14.04 22.28 15.33
N GLN A 132 -14.97 21.34 15.15
CA GLN A 132 -15.73 20.77 16.27
C GLN A 132 -14.96 19.58 16.86
N PRO A 133 -14.80 19.52 18.19
CA PRO A 133 -14.18 18.37 18.83
C PRO A 133 -15.08 17.14 18.69
N CYS A 134 -14.46 15.98 18.45
CA CYS A 134 -14.98 14.73 19.02
C CYS A 134 -14.68 14.73 20.54
#